data_AF-A0AAD5B1F5-F1
#
_entry.id   AF-A0AAD5B1F5-F1
#
_cell.length_a   1.000
_cell.length_b   1.000
_cell.length_c   1.000
_cell.angle_alpha   90.00
_cell.angle_beta   90.00
_cell.angle_gamma   90.00
#
_symmetry.space_group_name_H-M   'P 1'
#
loop_
_entity.id
_entity.type
_entity.pdbx_description
1 polymer ?
#
loop_
_entity_poly.entity_id
_entity_poly.type
_entity_poly.pdbx_seq_one_letter_code
_entity_poly.pdbx_strand_id
1 'polypeptide(L)'
;MTNVISLKNNLTEKTLQKKVKNVFMDKLYNTEMLCKAGKVLSAYQASDLGLKSDREWRLPRQLRAYSKQKNCPDTDEMELVPLYQFLDKILSCAQKEYANGK
;
A
#
# COMPACT_ATOMS: atom_id res chain seq x y z
N MET A 1 -7.19 -8.54 -2.35
CA MET A 1 -5.92 -9.20 -2.77
C MET A 1 -5.68 -9.10 -4.27
N THR A 2 -6.64 -9.46 -5.11
CA THR A 2 -6.56 -9.40 -6.59
C THR A 2 -6.12 -8.03 -7.14
N ASN A 3 -6.53 -6.93 -6.50
CA ASN A 3 -6.21 -5.58 -6.96
C ASN A 3 -4.75 -5.16 -6.72
N VAL A 4 -4.04 -5.68 -5.71
CA VAL A 4 -2.61 -5.35 -5.51
C VAL A 4 -1.75 -6.09 -6.52
N ILE A 5 -2.08 -7.36 -6.80
CA ILE A 5 -1.38 -8.18 -7.79
C ILE A 5 -1.59 -7.61 -9.20
N SER A 6 -2.84 -7.31 -9.56
CA SER A 6 -3.16 -6.68 -10.85
C SER A 6 -2.46 -5.33 -11.00
N LEU A 7 -2.39 -4.53 -9.92
CA LEU A 7 -1.65 -3.27 -9.93
C LEU A 7 -0.17 -3.51 -10.19
N LYS A 8 0.50 -4.40 -9.45
CA LYS A 8 1.94 -4.70 -9.67
C LYS A 8 2.23 -5.09 -11.12
N ASN A 9 1.36 -5.90 -11.74
CA ASN A 9 1.54 -6.35 -13.12
C ASN A 9 1.36 -5.22 -14.15
N ASN A 10 0.60 -4.18 -13.81
CA ASN A 10 0.35 -3.03 -14.70
C ASN A 10 1.41 -1.94 -14.54
N LEU A 11 2.25 -1.99 -13.50
CA LEU A 11 3.31 -1.01 -13.27
C LEU A 11 4.58 -1.38 -14.02
N THR A 12 5.24 -0.38 -14.61
CA THR A 12 6.56 -0.56 -15.21
C THR A 12 7.63 -0.80 -14.15
N GLU A 13 8.73 -1.47 -14.51
CA GLU A 13 9.89 -1.66 -13.62
C GLU A 13 10.42 -0.32 -13.09
N LYS A 14 10.46 0.73 -13.92
CA LYS A 14 10.85 2.08 -13.52
C LYS A 14 9.93 2.64 -12.43
N THR A 15 8.62 2.43 -12.54
CA THR A 15 7.67 2.84 -11.51
C THR A 15 7.86 2.03 -10.22
N LEU A 16 8.09 0.73 -10.34
CA LEU A 16 8.29 -0.17 -9.20
C LEU A 16 9.52 0.17 -8.36
N GLN A 17 10.52 0.84 -8.93
CA GLN A 17 11.70 1.35 -8.23
C GLN A 17 11.51 2.71 -7.54
N LYS A 18 10.33 3.35 -7.68
CA LYS A 18 10.04 4.60 -6.97
C LYS A 18 10.12 4.37 -5.46
N LYS A 19 10.77 5.31 -4.77
CA LYS A 19 10.93 5.28 -3.32
C LYS A 19 9.66 5.78 -2.63
N VAL A 20 9.18 5.01 -1.66
CA VAL A 20 8.00 5.31 -0.84
C VAL A 20 8.34 5.17 0.64
N LYS A 21 7.62 5.91 1.50
CA LYS A 21 7.79 5.82 2.95
C LYS A 21 7.39 4.41 3.45
N ASN A 22 8.31 3.69 4.07
CA ASN A 22 8.06 2.35 4.60
C ASN A 22 7.27 2.41 5.92
N VAL A 23 6.03 1.93 5.90
CA VAL A 23 5.14 1.87 7.07
C VAL A 23 5.18 0.55 7.83
N PHE A 24 5.95 -0.43 7.35
CA PHE A 24 5.95 -1.78 7.89
C PHE A 24 7.24 -2.07 8.66
N MET A 25 7.57 -1.21 9.63
CA MET A 25 8.79 -1.31 10.44
C MET A 25 8.64 -2.31 11.59
N ASP A 26 7.51 -2.28 12.30
CA ASP A 26 7.36 -3.05 13.55
C ASP A 26 7.05 -4.54 13.37
N LYS A 27 7.10 -5.10 12.15
CA LYS A 27 6.69 -6.49 11.79
C LYS A 27 5.27 -6.89 12.25
N LEU A 28 4.56 -6.03 12.97
CA LEU A 28 3.16 -6.13 13.35
C LEU A 28 2.33 -5.78 12.12
N TYR A 29 1.97 -6.83 11.38
CA TYR A 29 1.04 -6.74 10.28
C TYR A 29 -0.39 -6.66 10.83
N ASN A 30 -0.90 -5.45 11.02
CA ASN A 30 -2.24 -5.18 11.53
C ASN A 30 -3.00 -4.21 10.61
N THR A 31 -4.30 -4.05 10.86
CA THR A 31 -5.16 -3.10 10.12
C THR A 31 -4.64 -1.66 10.10
N GLU A 32 -3.96 -1.17 11.15
CA GLU A 32 -3.39 0.18 11.19
C GLU A 32 -2.32 0.38 10.11
N MET A 33 -1.47 -0.62 9.88
CA MET A 33 -0.45 -0.56 8.83
C MET A 33 -1.07 -0.47 7.44
N LEU A 34 -2.21 -1.12 7.21
CA LEU A 34 -2.96 -0.97 5.95
C LEU A 34 -3.53 0.45 5.81
N CYS A 35 -3.99 1.07 6.90
CA CYS A 35 -4.42 2.47 6.92
C CYS A 35 -3.28 3.41 6.49
N LYS A 36 -2.13 3.29 7.18
CA LYS A 36 -0.92 4.08 6.91
C LYS A 36 -0.43 3.87 5.48
N ALA A 37 -0.44 2.63 4.99
CA ALA A 37 -0.07 2.32 3.62
C ALA A 37 -1.00 2.98 2.60
N GLY A 38 -2.31 2.96 2.86
CA GLY A 38 -3.29 3.69 2.06
C GLY A 38 -3.02 5.19 2.05
N LYS A 39 -2.59 5.78 3.16
CA LYS A 39 -2.20 7.20 3.24
C LYS A 39 -0.97 7.51 2.39
N VAL A 40 0.09 6.70 2.50
CA VAL A 40 1.33 6.85 1.70
C VAL A 40 1.01 6.78 0.21
N LEU A 41 0.24 5.78 -0.22
CA LEU A 41 -0.13 5.63 -1.63
C LEU A 41 -1.06 6.75 -2.13
N SER A 42 -1.85 7.37 -1.24
CA SER A 42 -2.70 8.51 -1.62
C SER A 42 -1.91 9.77 -1.96
N ALA A 43 -0.63 9.84 -1.58
CA ALA A 43 0.25 10.96 -1.95
C ALA A 43 0.72 10.89 -3.41
N TYR A 44 0.53 9.76 -4.09
CA TYR A 44 0.87 9.56 -5.50
C TYR A 44 -0.38 9.60 -6.37
N GLN A 45 -0.31 10.27 -7.51
CA GLN A 45 -1.35 10.23 -8.53
C GLN A 45 -1.21 8.98 -9.41
N ALA A 46 -2.29 8.61 -10.12
CA ALA A 46 -2.23 7.52 -11.09
C ALA A 46 -1.18 7.78 -12.18
N SER A 47 -1.08 9.02 -12.64
CA SER A 47 -0.09 9.50 -13.62
C SER A 47 1.35 9.32 -13.14
N ASP A 48 1.62 9.57 -11.85
CA ASP A 48 2.94 9.34 -11.26
C ASP A 48 3.36 7.87 -11.38
N LEU A 49 2.40 6.96 -11.46
CA LEU A 49 2.66 5.54 -11.53
C LEU A 49 2.62 4.99 -12.96
N GLY A 50 2.39 5.86 -13.95
CA GLY A 50 2.22 5.46 -15.35
C GLY A 50 0.90 4.72 -15.61
N LEU A 51 -0.07 4.86 -14.71
CA LEU A 51 -1.42 4.33 -14.90
C LEU A 51 -2.22 5.29 -15.77
N LYS A 52 -3.12 4.74 -16.58
CA LYS A 52 -3.92 5.51 -17.53
C LYS A 52 -5.12 6.18 -16.87
N SER A 53 -5.50 5.74 -15.67
CA SER A 53 -6.67 6.27 -14.96
C SER A 53 -6.57 6.15 -13.44
N ASP A 54 -7.14 7.13 -12.74
CA ASP A 54 -7.43 7.02 -11.29
C ASP A 54 -8.35 5.84 -10.95
N ARG A 55 -9.12 5.34 -11.93
CA ARG A 55 -9.91 4.11 -11.77
C ARG A 55 -9.03 2.88 -11.60
N GLU A 56 -7.80 2.88 -12.08
CA GLU A 56 -6.81 1.82 -11.86
C GLU A 56 -6.13 2.02 -10.50
N TRP A 57 -6.03 3.28 -10.03
CA TRP A 57 -5.47 3.65 -8.74
C TRP A 57 -6.47 3.58 -7.56
N ARG A 58 -7.15 2.43 -7.41
CA ARG A 58 -8.11 2.21 -6.30
C ARG A 58 -7.48 1.73 -5.00
N LEU A 59 -6.23 1.27 -5.06
CA LEU A 59 -5.55 0.64 -3.93
C LEU A 59 -5.55 1.51 -2.65
N PRO A 60 -5.23 2.82 -2.70
CA PRO A 60 -5.20 3.64 -1.49
C PRO A 60 -6.55 3.66 -0.75
N ARG A 61 -7.65 3.82 -1.49
CA ARG A 61 -9.02 3.85 -0.94
C ARG A 61 -9.42 2.49 -0.37
N GLN A 62 -9.02 1.40 -1.02
CA GLN A 62 -9.32 0.03 -0.55
C GLN A 62 -8.60 -0.29 0.75
N LEU A 63 -7.33 0.11 0.88
CA LEU A 63 -6.56 -0.12 2.10
C LEU A 63 -7.16 0.59 3.32
N ARG A 64 -7.62 1.85 3.14
CA ARG A 64 -8.35 2.59 4.18
C ARG A 64 -9.70 1.95 4.51
N ALA A 65 -10.44 1.46 3.52
CA ALA A 65 -11.70 0.78 3.77
C ALA A 65 -11.50 -0.53 4.54
N TYR A 66 -10.45 -1.28 4.20
CA TYR A 66 -10.12 -2.55 4.86
C TYR A 66 -9.62 -2.35 6.29
N SER A 67 -8.87 -1.28 6.57
CA SER A 67 -8.35 -1.03 7.92
C SER A 67 -9.46 -0.76 8.94
N LYS A 68 -10.64 -0.29 8.51
CA LYS A 68 -11.73 0.20 9.38
C LYS A 68 -11.31 1.29 10.38
N GLN A 69 -10.14 1.87 10.19
CA GLN A 69 -9.60 2.92 11.04
C GLN A 69 -10.15 4.27 10.60
N LYS A 70 -10.65 5.08 11.54
CA LYS A 70 -11.13 6.45 11.26
C LYS A 70 -9.97 7.43 11.07
N ASN A 71 -8.83 7.16 11.67
CA ASN A 71 -7.64 7.99 11.58
C ASN A 71 -6.42 7.12 11.25
N CYS A 72 -5.60 7.54 10.29
CA CYS A 72 -4.31 6.92 10.01
C CYS A 72 -3.21 7.89 10.49
N PRO A 73 -2.65 7.69 11.70
CA PRO A 73 -1.63 8.59 12.22
C PRO A 73 -0.43 8.64 11.28
N ASP A 74 0.19 9.82 11.18
CA ASP A 74 1.49 9.95 10.54
C ASP A 74 2.52 9.12 11.29
N THR A 75 3.61 8.78 10.60
CA THR A 75 4.71 8.04 11.21
C THR A 75 5.95 8.89 11.01
N ASP A 76 6.59 9.24 12.12
CA ASP A 76 7.54 10.35 12.15
C ASP A 76 8.92 10.00 11.58
N GLU A 77 9.27 8.72 11.44
CA GLU A 77 10.53 8.31 10.83
C GLU A 77 10.34 7.06 9.97
N MET A 78 10.60 7.18 8.67
CA MET A 78 10.35 6.10 7.72
C MET A 78 11.48 6.03 6.71
N GLU A 79 12.23 4.93 6.74
CA GLU A 79 13.13 4.54 5.66
C GLU A 79 12.36 4.53 4.34
N LEU A 80 13.03 4.96 3.28
CA LEU A 80 12.47 4.91 1.94
C LEU A 80 12.76 3.55 1.30
N VAL A 81 11.70 2.82 0.95
CA VAL A 81 11.80 1.52 0.27
C VAL A 81 11.26 1.61 -1.16
N PRO A 82 11.72 0.74 -2.07
CA PRO A 82 11.11 0.61 -3.39
C PRO A 82 9.61 0.27 -3.32
N LEU A 83 8.83 0.80 -4.26
CA LEU A 83 7.39 0.59 -4.35
C LEU A 83 7.03 -0.90 -4.49
N TYR A 84 7.80 -1.71 -5.21
CA TYR A 84 7.52 -3.14 -5.32
C TYR A 84 7.58 -3.83 -3.94
N GLN A 85 8.62 -3.53 -3.15
CA GLN A 85 8.81 -4.10 -1.82
C GLN A 85 7.69 -3.65 -0.88
N PHE A 86 7.25 -2.40 -1.02
CA PHE A 86 6.13 -1.86 -0.28
C PHE A 86 4.81 -2.57 -0.61
N LEU A 87 4.51 -2.79 -1.90
CA LEU A 87 3.33 -3.52 -2.36
C LEU A 87 3.34 -4.99 -1.89
N ASP A 88 4.52 -5.62 -1.84
CA ASP A 88 4.67 -6.98 -1.30
C ASP A 88 4.38 -7.07 0.19
N LYS A 89 4.80 -6.06 0.96
CA LYS A 89 4.45 -5.96 2.38
C LYS A 89 2.96 -5.71 2.59
N ILE A 90 2.30 -4.91 1.75
CA ILE A 90 0.84 -4.72 1.79
C ILE A 90 0.12 -6.06 1.54
N LEU A 91 0.54 -6.82 0.53
CA LEU A 91 -0.03 -8.14 0.23
C LEU A 91 0.12 -9.09 1.41
N SER A 92 1.34 -9.19 1.96
CA SER A 92 1.63 -10.02 3.12
C SER A 92 0.79 -9.63 4.33
N CYS A 93 0.62 -8.33 4.56
CA CYS A 93 -0.19 -7.80 5.65
C CYS A 93 -1.68 -8.16 5.49
N ALA A 94 -2.24 -7.93 4.29
CA ALA A 94 -3.63 -8.25 4.00
C ALA A 94 -3.90 -9.77 4.08
N GLN A 95 -2.94 -10.61 3.70
CA GLN A 95 -3.03 -12.07 3.84
C GLN A 95 -3.05 -12.50 5.30
N LYS A 96 -2.16 -11.95 6.13
CA LYS A 96 -2.10 -12.27 7.56
C LYS A 96 -3.36 -11.84 8.32
N GLU A 97 -3.86 -10.64 8.05
CA GLU A 97 -5.11 -10.17 8.66
C GLU A 97 -6.32 -11.03 8.23
N TYR A 98 -6.37 -11.48 6.98
CA TYR A 98 -7.41 -12.38 6.52
C TYR A 98 -7.30 -13.79 7.12
N ALA A 99 -6.07 -14.28 7.36
CA ALA A 99 -5.82 -15.57 7.98
C ALA A 99 -6.10 -15.58 9.49
N ASN A 100 -5.79 -14.49 10.20
CA ASN A 100 -5.99 -14.34 11.64
C ASN A 100 -7.42 -13.90 12.02
N GLY A 101 -8.23 -13.45 11.06
CA GLY A 101 -9.61 -13.01 11.27
C GLY A 101 -10.67 -14.12 11.18
N LYS A 102 -10.29 -15.39 11.34
CA LYS A 102 -11.21 -16.53 11.47
C LYS A 102 -11.27 -17.02 12.90
#